data_AF-A0A9W7ASF2-F1
#
_entry.id   AF-A0A9W7ASF2-F1
#
_cell.length_a   1.000
_cell.length_b   1.000
_cell.length_c   1.000
_cell.angle_alpha   90.00
_cell.angle_beta   90.00
_cell.angle_gamma   90.00
#
_symmetry.space_group_name_H-M   'P 1'
#
loop_
_entity.id
_entity.type
_entity.pdbx_description
1 polymer ?
#
loop_
_entity_poly.entity_id
_entity_poly.type
_entity_poly.pdbx_seq_one_letter_code
_entity_poly.pdbx_strand_id
1 'polypeptide(L)'
;MPGPVLQVEELVPYVTLSLHLMNWEFMNFEIPIRTSTYLFSVRKMLEDRHGRIQDLKICLGSYLEEKEMKDEMLTLQEYFEKNEPLIEGVSKAENEKDATKVVVKLYYDFKPIEAGPILLDWQA
;
A
#
# COMPACT_ATOMS: atom_id res chain seq x y z
N MET A 1 -13.42 -44.75 5.95
CA MET A 1 -13.12 -43.76 4.89
C MET A 1 -12.74 -42.48 5.59
N PRO A 2 -11.57 -41.86 5.30
CA PRO A 2 -11.30 -40.53 5.79
C PRO A 2 -12.25 -39.56 5.08
N GLY A 3 -12.98 -38.76 5.86
CA GLY A 3 -13.90 -37.75 5.31
C GLY A 3 -13.16 -36.66 4.54
N PRO A 4 -13.85 -35.89 3.68
CA PRO A 4 -13.25 -34.80 2.95
C PRO A 4 -12.71 -33.77 3.94
N VAL A 5 -11.43 -33.45 3.82
CA VAL A 5 -10.79 -32.37 4.55
C VAL A 5 -11.35 -31.08 3.96
N LEU A 6 -12.18 -30.38 4.73
CA LEU A 6 -12.56 -29.01 4.41
C LEU A 6 -11.27 -28.20 4.48
N GLN A 7 -10.72 -27.82 3.32
CA GLN A 7 -9.74 -26.74 3.26
C GLN A 7 -10.44 -25.51 3.80
N VAL A 8 -10.11 -25.15 5.04
CA VAL A 8 -10.43 -23.83 5.55
C VAL A 8 -9.60 -22.90 4.68
N GLU A 9 -10.21 -22.33 3.65
CA GLU A 9 -9.62 -21.24 2.90
C GLU A 9 -9.37 -20.15 3.94
N GLU A 10 -8.11 -20.02 4.37
CA GLU A 10 -7.71 -18.89 5.20
C GLU A 10 -8.03 -17.64 4.40
N LEU A 11 -9.10 -16.96 4.79
CA LEU A 11 -9.56 -15.73 4.16
C LEU A 11 -8.50 -14.67 4.42
N VAL A 12 -7.54 -14.57 3.51
CA VAL A 12 -6.47 -13.57 3.61
C VAL A 12 -7.11 -12.21 3.31
N PRO A 13 -7.10 -11.24 4.24
CA PRO A 13 -7.80 -9.99 4.03
C PRO A 13 -7.05 -9.15 2.98
N TYR A 14 -7.76 -8.66 1.96
CA TYR A 14 -7.22 -7.81 0.90
C TYR A 14 -7.76 -6.37 1.02
N VAL A 15 -6.97 -5.38 0.60
CA VAL A 15 -7.38 -3.97 0.52
C VAL A 15 -6.87 -3.31 -0.73
N THR A 16 -7.59 -2.32 -1.26
CA THR A 16 -7.07 -1.47 -2.33
C THR A 16 -6.36 -0.28 -1.70
N LEU A 17 -5.04 -0.16 -1.91
CA LEU A 17 -4.30 1.04 -1.54
C LEU A 17 -4.41 2.05 -2.68
N SER A 18 -4.97 3.21 -2.40
CA SER A 18 -4.96 4.39 -3.27
C SER A 18 -3.78 5.27 -2.85
N LEU A 19 -2.68 5.17 -3.59
CA LEU A 19 -1.42 5.87 -3.32
C LEU A 19 -1.43 7.23 -4.00
N HIS A 20 -1.36 8.28 -3.20
CA HIS A 20 -1.35 9.66 -3.60
C HIS A 20 0.03 10.28 -3.42
N LEU A 21 0.68 10.67 -4.51
CA LEU A 21 1.97 11.37 -4.45
C LEU A 21 1.73 12.85 -4.16
N MET A 22 2.37 13.37 -3.12
CA MET A 22 2.30 14.79 -2.80
C MET A 22 2.82 15.64 -3.97
N ASN A 23 2.06 16.68 -4.32
CA ASN A 23 2.33 17.64 -5.40
C ASN A 23 2.24 17.08 -6.85
N TRP A 24 1.98 15.79 -7.06
CA TRP A 24 1.99 15.15 -8.38
C TRP A 24 0.78 14.23 -8.57
N GLU A 25 -0.41 14.82 -8.58
CA GLU A 25 -1.67 14.06 -8.59
C GLU A 25 -1.86 13.13 -9.81
N PHE A 26 -1.17 13.41 -10.92
CA PHE A 26 -1.22 12.57 -12.12
C PHE A 26 -0.47 11.23 -11.96
N MET A 27 0.35 11.09 -10.93
CA MET A 27 1.05 9.84 -10.60
C MET A 27 0.32 9.01 -9.54
N ASN A 28 -0.91 9.40 -9.16
CA ASN A 28 -1.70 8.63 -8.21
C ASN A 28 -2.12 7.31 -8.83
N PHE A 29 -2.10 6.23 -8.04
CA PHE A 29 -2.50 4.91 -8.54
C PHE A 29 -3.10 4.06 -7.44
N GLU A 30 -3.92 3.10 -7.85
CA GLU A 30 -4.56 2.16 -6.93
C GLU A 30 -4.03 0.76 -7.18
N ILE A 31 -3.77 0.03 -6.09
CA ILE A 31 -3.32 -1.36 -6.15
C ILE A 31 -4.01 -2.21 -5.09
N PRO A 32 -4.62 -3.35 -5.46
CA PRO A 32 -5.06 -4.34 -4.50
C PRO A 32 -3.84 -5.05 -3.89
N ILE A 33 -3.80 -5.12 -2.56
CA ILE A 33 -2.72 -5.77 -1.81
C ILE A 33 -3.27 -6.50 -0.60
N ARG A 34 -2.55 -7.52 -0.13
CA ARG A 34 -2.90 -8.22 1.12
C ARG A 34 -2.59 -7.32 2.31
N THR A 35 -3.48 -7.30 3.30
CA THR A 35 -3.29 -6.56 4.56
C THR A 35 -2.12 -7.10 5.39
N SER A 36 -1.79 -8.39 5.24
CA SER A 36 -0.61 -9.02 5.83
C SER A 36 0.72 -8.63 5.16
N THR A 37 0.67 -7.80 4.12
CA THR A 37 1.89 -7.31 3.46
C THR A 37 2.61 -6.32 4.36
N TYR A 38 3.94 -6.44 4.42
CA TYR A 38 4.79 -5.53 5.16
C TYR A 38 4.94 -4.19 4.45
N LEU A 39 5.10 -3.12 5.23
CA LEU A 39 5.39 -1.80 4.68
C LEU A 39 6.66 -1.80 3.82
N PHE A 40 7.66 -2.59 4.18
CA PHE A 40 8.86 -2.81 3.36
C PHE A 40 8.54 -3.16 1.89
N SER A 41 7.56 -4.03 1.66
CA SER A 41 7.17 -4.43 0.31
C SER A 41 6.51 -3.28 -0.45
N VAL A 42 5.71 -2.44 0.22
CA VAL A 42 5.11 -1.25 -0.40
C VAL A 42 6.18 -0.22 -0.76
N ARG A 43 7.18 -0.03 0.11
CA ARG A 43 8.34 0.83 -0.18
C ARG A 43 9.11 0.33 -1.40
N LYS A 44 9.44 -0.96 -1.45
CA LYS A 44 10.13 -1.56 -2.59
C LYS A 44 9.33 -1.40 -3.88
N MET A 45 8.01 -1.57 -3.83
CA MET A 45 7.15 -1.35 -4.98
C MET A 45 7.15 0.12 -5.47
N LEU A 46 7.21 1.08 -4.54
CA LEU A 46 7.33 2.51 -4.88
C LEU A 46 8.70 2.82 -5.49
N GLU A 47 9.77 2.20 -5.01
CA GLU A 47 11.11 2.29 -5.60
C GLU A 47 11.15 1.64 -7.00
N ASP A 48 10.55 0.46 -7.18
CA ASP A 48 10.49 -0.20 -8.49
C ASP A 48 9.68 0.62 -9.52
N ARG A 49 8.65 1.36 -9.06
CA ARG A 49 7.80 2.20 -9.92
C ARG A 49 8.45 3.55 -10.26
N HIS A 50 9.03 4.22 -9.28
CA HIS A 50 9.57 5.59 -9.44
C HIS A 50 11.09 5.62 -9.66
N GLY A 51 11.75 4.47 -9.57
CA GLY A 51 13.21 4.34 -9.61
C GLY A 51 13.85 4.64 -8.25
N ARG A 52 15.10 5.08 -8.29
CA ARG A 52 15.87 5.35 -7.06
C ARG A 52 15.33 6.57 -6.33
N ILE A 53 14.66 6.32 -5.22
CA ILE A 53 14.06 7.32 -4.34
C ILE A 53 14.75 7.35 -2.97
N GLN A 54 14.91 8.55 -2.41
CA GLN A 54 15.38 8.82 -1.05
C GLN A 54 14.28 9.46 -0.22
N ASP A 55 14.45 9.46 1.10
CA ASP A 55 13.57 10.16 2.02
C ASP A 55 12.09 9.83 1.79
N LEU A 56 11.77 8.59 1.38
CA LEU A 56 10.40 8.16 1.16
C LEU A 56 9.63 8.21 2.48
N LYS A 57 8.64 9.07 2.53
CA LYS A 57 7.66 9.17 3.61
C LYS A 57 6.33 8.64 3.11
N ILE A 58 5.74 7.73 3.86
CA ILE A 58 4.41 7.18 3.60
C ILE A 58 3.56 7.48 4.81
N CYS A 59 2.44 8.16 4.60
CA CYS A 59 1.48 8.54 5.62
C CYS A 59 0.11 7.93 5.33
N LEU A 60 -0.56 7.45 6.38
CA LEU A 60 -1.88 6.84 6.26
C LEU A 60 -2.99 7.88 6.31
N GLY A 61 -3.83 7.93 5.27
CA GLY A 61 -5.07 8.72 5.21
C GLY A 61 -4.89 10.24 5.13
N SER A 62 -3.80 10.81 5.64
CA SER A 62 -3.44 12.22 5.53
C SER A 62 -1.93 12.38 5.65
N TYR A 63 -1.35 13.37 4.96
CA TYR A 63 0.08 13.68 5.05
C TYR A 63 0.39 14.43 6.35
N LEU A 64 0.44 13.68 7.45
CA LEU A 64 0.78 14.15 8.79
C LEU A 64 1.90 13.29 9.35
N GLU A 65 2.84 13.89 10.06
CA GLU A 65 4.00 13.18 10.63
C GLU A 65 3.59 12.13 11.67
N GLU A 66 2.51 12.38 12.40
CA GLU A 66 1.93 11.42 13.37
C GLU A 66 1.33 10.19 12.70
N LYS A 67 0.94 10.30 11.42
CA LYS A 67 0.40 9.20 10.61
C LYS A 67 1.45 8.58 9.70
N GLU A 68 2.72 8.95 9.88
CA GLU A 68 3.84 8.42 9.12
C GLU A 68 4.11 6.96 9.52
N MET A 69 4.17 6.10 8.51
CA MET A 69 4.46 4.69 8.65
C MET A 69 6.00 4.53 8.59
N LYS A 70 6.65 4.42 9.76
CA LYS A 70 8.12 4.40 9.88
C LYS A 70 8.72 3.00 10.04
N ASP A 71 7.99 2.11 10.68
CA ASP A 71 8.40 0.73 10.94
C ASP A 71 8.09 -0.17 9.74
N GLU A 72 9.14 -0.58 9.04
CA GLU A 72 9.03 -1.41 7.84
C GLU A 72 8.64 -2.86 8.12
N MET A 73 8.83 -3.31 9.36
CA MET A 73 8.55 -4.67 9.81
C MET A 73 7.10 -4.86 10.25
N LEU A 74 6.33 -3.78 10.35
CA LEU A 74 4.90 -3.84 10.59
C LEU A 74 4.11 -4.12 9.30
N THR A 75 3.08 -4.93 9.44
CA THR A 75 2.12 -5.19 8.38
C THR A 75 1.19 -3.99 8.18
N LEU A 76 0.63 -3.87 6.98
CA LEU A 76 -0.37 -2.85 6.68
C LEU A 76 -1.56 -2.94 7.65
N GLN A 77 -1.99 -4.16 7.98
CA GLN A 77 -3.03 -4.41 8.97
C GLN A 77 -2.74 -3.74 10.32
N GLU A 78 -1.54 -3.97 10.88
CA GLU A 78 -1.16 -3.39 12.17
C GLU A 78 -1.15 -1.86 12.14
N TYR A 79 -0.78 -1.26 11.01
CA TYR A 79 -0.87 0.19 10.85
C TYR A 79 -2.31 0.68 10.83
N PHE A 80 -3.20 -0.03 10.14
CA PHE A 80 -4.62 0.33 10.08
C PHE A 80 -5.30 0.19 11.44
N GLU A 81 -4.88 -0.79 12.26
CA GLU A 81 -5.38 -0.97 13.63
C GLU A 81 -4.83 0.08 14.61
N LYS A 82 -3.60 0.57 14.39
CA LYS A 82 -2.94 1.56 15.26
C LYS A 82 -3.31 3.02 14.95
N ASN A 83 -3.85 3.31 13.77
CA ASN A 83 -4.14 4.68 13.35
C ASN A 83 -5.62 5.01 13.45
N GLU A 84 -5.94 6.17 14.03
CA GLU A 84 -7.30 6.71 14.06
C GLU A 84 -7.53 7.76 12.94
N PRO A 85 -8.71 7.76 12.30
CA PRO A 85 -9.82 6.83 12.50
C PRO A 85 -9.48 5.43 11.99
N LEU A 86 -9.92 4.40 12.74
CA LEU A 86 -9.84 3.02 12.29
C LEU A 86 -10.48 2.97 10.90
N ILE A 87 -9.75 2.44 9.91
CA ILE A 87 -10.29 2.37 8.55
C ILE A 87 -11.31 1.22 8.53
N GLU A 88 -12.56 1.56 8.87
CA GLU A 88 -13.69 0.62 8.89
C GLU A 88 -13.89 0.03 7.49
N GLY A 89 -13.44 -1.22 7.31
CA GLY A 89 -13.53 -1.93 6.03
C GLY A 89 -12.34 -2.83 5.74
N VAL A 90 -11.15 -2.51 6.28
CA VAL A 90 -9.92 -3.27 6.05
C VAL A 90 -10.05 -4.75 6.42
N SER A 91 -10.73 -5.04 7.53
CA SER A 91 -10.91 -6.41 8.04
C SER A 91 -12.10 -7.16 7.41
N LYS A 92 -12.84 -6.55 6.48
CA LYS A 92 -14.10 -7.11 5.92
C LYS A 92 -13.97 -7.63 4.48
N ALA A 93 -12.86 -7.36 3.81
CA ALA A 93 -12.63 -7.82 2.45
C ALA A 93 -11.98 -9.20 2.46
N GLU A 94 -12.84 -10.22 2.43
CA GLU A 94 -12.47 -11.64 2.46
C GLU A 94 -11.86 -12.13 1.13
N ASN A 95 -12.08 -11.38 0.04
CA ASN A 95 -11.62 -11.71 -1.31
C ASN A 95 -11.15 -10.47 -2.10
N GLU A 96 -10.33 -10.67 -3.13
CA GLU A 96 -9.81 -9.60 -4.00
C GLU A 96 -10.92 -8.74 -4.64
N LYS A 97 -12.09 -9.34 -4.93
CA LYS A 97 -13.28 -8.62 -5.44
C LYS A 97 -13.90 -7.66 -4.42
N ASP A 98 -13.82 -7.99 -3.13
CA ASP A 98 -14.28 -7.11 -2.04
C ASP A 98 -13.22 -6.08 -1.66
N ALA A 99 -11.95 -6.38 -1.91
CA ALA A 99 -10.86 -5.42 -1.77
C ALA A 99 -11.08 -4.16 -2.62
N THR A 100 -11.71 -4.29 -3.80
CA THR A 100 -12.06 -3.15 -4.67
C THR A 100 -13.07 -2.19 -4.01
N LYS A 101 -13.83 -2.66 -3.01
CA LYS A 101 -14.75 -1.80 -2.24
C LYS A 101 -14.08 -1.09 -1.07
N VAL A 102 -12.94 -1.60 -0.60
CA VAL A 102 -12.21 -1.07 0.55
C VAL A 102 -10.97 -0.33 0.05
N VAL A 103 -11.10 0.98 -0.10
CA VAL A 103 -10.04 1.85 -0.60
C VAL A 103 -9.37 2.58 0.56
N VAL A 104 -8.12 2.26 0.83
CA VAL A 104 -7.26 2.91 1.82
C VAL A 104 -6.42 3.96 1.12
N LYS A 105 -6.54 5.22 1.52
CA LYS A 105 -5.71 6.30 0.97
C LYS A 105 -4.37 6.35 1.70
N LEU A 106 -3.29 6.24 0.95
CA LEU A 106 -1.93 6.48 1.42
C LEU A 106 -1.39 7.73 0.73
N TYR A 107 -0.81 8.63 1.49
CA TYR A 107 -0.10 9.78 0.96
C TYR A 107 1.38 9.52 1.07
N TYR A 108 2.13 9.72 0.00
CA TYR A 108 3.57 9.55 0.03
C TYR A 108 4.28 10.71 -0.62
N ASP A 109 5.52 10.92 -0.18
CA ASP A 109 6.43 11.94 -0.68
C ASP A 109 7.84 11.36 -0.68
N PHE A 110 8.65 11.70 -1.68
CA PHE A 110 10.02 11.22 -1.75
C PHE A 110 10.89 12.25 -2.46
N LYS A 111 12.20 12.18 -2.21
CA LYS A 111 13.19 12.93 -2.97
C LYS A 111 13.86 12.01 -3.99
N PRO A 112 13.90 12.35 -5.28
CA PRO A 112 14.74 11.62 -6.21
C PRO A 112 16.21 11.80 -5.79
N ILE A 113 17.02 10.75 -5.87
CA ILE A 113 18.44 10.80 -5.48
C ILE A 113 19.31 11.63 -6.47
N GLU A 114 18.79 12.00 -7.65
CA GLU A 114 19.52 12.60 -8.81
C GLU A 114 20.72 11.73 -9.30
N ALA A 115 21.12 11.68 -10.58
CA ALA A 115 20.66 12.33 -11.80
C ALA A 115 20.82 11.37 -13.00
N GLY A 116 19.77 11.25 -13.80
CA GLY A 116 19.80 10.74 -15.17
C GLY A 116 18.55 11.30 -15.85
N PRO A 117 18.62 11.73 -17.13
CA PRO A 117 17.43 12.25 -17.80
C PRO A 117 16.33 11.20 -17.70
N ILE A 118 15.15 11.65 -17.30
CA ILE A 118 13.93 10.84 -17.23
C ILE A 118 13.73 10.29 -18.64
N LEU A 119 14.15 9.05 -18.88
CA LEU A 119 13.91 8.39 -20.15
C LEU A 119 12.45 7.96 -20.11
N LEU A 120 11.57 8.83 -20.63
CA LEU A 120 10.30 8.38 -21.17
C LEU A 120 10.66 7.44 -22.33
N ASP A 121 10.82 6.15 -22.05
CA ASP A 121 10.61 5.13 -23.07
C ASP A 121 9.11 5.11 -23.38
N TRP A 122 8.69 6.09 -24.20
CA TRP A 122 7.49 6.01 -25.00
C TRP A 122 7.76 4.95 -26.06
N GLN A 123 7.59 3.68 -25.71
CA GLN A 123 7.58 2.62 -26.72
C GLN A 123 6.32 2.78 -27.59
N ALA A 124 6.61 2.84 -28.88
CA ALA A 124 5.74 3.15 -30.01
C ALA A 124 4.60 2.16 -30.25
#